data_AF-A0A4R2LFH0-F1
#
_entry.id   AF-A0A4R2LFH0-F1
#
_cell.length_a   1.000
_cell.length_b   1.000
_cell.length_c   1.000
_cell.angle_alpha   90.00
_cell.angle_beta   90.00
_cell.angle_gamma   90.00
#
_symmetry.space_group_name_H-M   'P 1'
#
loop_
_entity.id
_entity.type
_entity.pdbx_description
1 polymer ?
#
loop_
_entity_poly.entity_id
_entity_poly.type
_entity_poly.pdbx_seq_one_letter_code
_entity_poly.pdbx_strand_id
1 'polypeptide(L)' 'MTLVQQRLVNAYAILLLANRMQLENIPTTEVALQDGTKSTIRQEAEVRKAEIEIERLTQ' A
#
# COMPACT_ATOMS: atom_id res chain seq x y z
N MET A 1 7.65 -9.50 -1.37
CA MET A 1 7.86 -8.18 -1.99
C MET A 1 9.32 -7.81 -1.87
N THR A 2 9.89 -7.14 -2.87
CA THR A 2 11.23 -6.55 -2.76
C THR A 2 11.21 -5.31 -1.85
N LEU A 3 12.37 -4.90 -1.34
CA LEU A 3 12.51 -3.66 -0.54
C LEU A 3 11.99 -2.42 -1.32
N VAL A 4 12.22 -2.38 -2.63
CA VAL A 4 11.75 -1.30 -3.50
C VAL A 4 10.22 -1.28 -3.56
N GLN A 5 9.59 -2.43 -3.72
CA GLN A 5 8.12 -2.55 -3.73
C GLN A 5 7.51 -2.13 -2.38
N GLN A 6 8.13 -2.50 -1.26
CA GLN A 6 7.67 -2.08 0.08
C GLN A 6 7.72 -0.55 0.26
N ARG A 7 8.81 0.09 -0.19
CA ARG A 7 8.94 1.56 -0.14
C ARG A 7 7.90 2.24 -1.02
N LEU A 8 7.62 1.68 -2.21
CA LEU A 8 6.58 2.18 -3.11
C LEU A 8 5.18 2.08 -2.47
N VAL A 9 4.82 0.92 -1.92
CA VAL A 9 3.54 0.71 -1.23
C VAL A 9 3.35 1.71 -0.09
N ASN A 10 4.37 1.90 0.75
CA ASN A 10 4.33 2.89 1.82
C ASN A 10 4.16 4.33 1.30
N ALA A 11 4.89 4.71 0.26
CA ALA A 11 4.78 6.05 -0.32
C ALA A 11 3.36 6.29 -0.88
N TYR A 12 2.80 5.32 -1.60
CA TYR A 12 1.44 5.41 -2.11
C TYR A 12 0.40 5.47 -0.99
N ALA A 13 0.52 4.64 0.05
CA ALA A 13 -0.37 4.68 1.21
C ALA A 13 -0.38 6.07 1.89
N ILE A 14 0.79 6.69 2.06
CA ILE A 14 0.90 8.04 2.63
C ILE A 14 0.24 9.09 1.72
N LEU A 15 0.41 8.99 0.39
CA LEU A 15 -0.22 9.91 -0.55
C LEU A 15 -1.75 9.75 -0.58
N LEU A 16 -2.26 8.53 -0.45
CA LEU A 16 -3.70 8.26 -0.31
C LEU A 16 -4.24 8.84 1.01
N LEU A 17 -3.54 8.64 2.13
CA LEU A 17 -3.91 9.20 3.44
C LEU A 17 -3.96 10.72 3.43
N ALA A 18 -2.99 11.35 2.75
CA ALA A 18 -2.93 12.80 2.61
C ALA A 18 -3.95 13.36 1.59
N ASN A 19 -4.80 12.51 0.98
CA ASN A 19 -5.70 12.86 -0.13
C ASN A 19 -4.97 13.58 -1.29
N ARG A 20 -3.68 13.27 -1.49
CA ARG A 20 -2.85 13.81 -2.58
C ARG A 20 -2.84 12.92 -3.81
N MET A 21 -3.46 11.75 -3.72
CA MET A 21 -3.56 10.76 -4.79
C MET A 21 -4.86 9.97 -4.62
N GLN A 22 -5.40 9.48 -5.73
CA GLN A 22 -6.54 8.55 -5.78
C GLN A 22 -6.04 7.12 -6.02
N LEU A 23 -6.80 6.13 -5.56
CA LEU A 23 -6.43 4.72 -5.68
C LEU A 23 -6.28 4.28 -7.14
N GLU A 24 -7.09 4.82 -8.05
CA GLU A 24 -7.02 4.51 -9.48
C GLU A 24 -5.67 4.90 -10.12
N ASN A 25 -4.98 5.89 -9.56
CA ASN A 25 -3.70 6.39 -10.06
C ASN A 25 -2.50 5.51 -9.65
N ILE A 26 -2.73 4.50 -8.81
CA ILE A 26 -1.70 3.55 -8.39
C ILE A 26 -1.65 2.37 -9.38
N PRO A 27 -0.47 1.98 -9.87
CA PRO A 27 -0.33 0.89 -10.82
C PRO A 27 -0.76 -0.45 -10.23
N THR A 28 -1.36 -1.30 -11.07
CA THR A 28 -1.74 -2.69 -10.72
C THR A 28 -0.58 -3.68 -10.93
N THR A 29 0.67 -3.23 -10.79
CA THR A 29 1.84 -4.09 -10.94
C THR A 29 1.77 -5.23 -9.95
N GLU A 30 1.89 -6.47 -10.45
CA GLU A 30 1.89 -7.65 -9.60
C GLU A 30 3.08 -7.65 -8.64
N VAL A 31 2.83 -8.05 -7.41
CA VAL A 31 3.84 -8.27 -6.37
C VAL A 31 3.61 -9.62 -5.70
N ALA A 32 4.69 -10.33 -5.40
CA ALA A 32 4.63 -11.54 -4.58
C ALA A 32 4.66 -11.16 -3.11
N LEU A 33 3.75 -11.69 -2.30
CA LEU A 33 3.70 -11.50 -0.85
C LEU A 33 4.63 -12.50 -0.12
N GLN A 34 4.79 -12.33 1.19
CA GLN A 34 5.71 -13.17 1.98
C GLN A 34 5.23 -14.63 2.09
N ASP A 35 3.93 -14.85 2.00
CA ASP A 35 3.28 -16.17 2.00
C ASP A 35 3.28 -16.85 0.62
N GLY A 36 3.92 -16.23 -0.38
CA GLY A 36 3.98 -16.72 -1.75
C GLY A 36 2.73 -16.42 -2.59
N THR A 37 1.72 -15.76 -2.03
CA THR A 37 0.55 -15.31 -2.78
C THR A 37 0.89 -14.10 -3.65
N LYS A 38 0.03 -13.79 -4.62
CA LYS A 38 0.16 -12.63 -5.50
C LYS A 38 -0.84 -11.56 -5.11
N SER A 39 -0.40 -10.31 -5.16
CA SER A 39 -1.22 -9.12 -4.98
C SER A 39 -0.78 -8.05 -6.00
N THR A 40 -1.26 -6.83 -5.85
CA THR A 40 -0.85 -5.68 -6.66
C THR A 40 -0.36 -4.54 -5.79
N ILE A 41 0.53 -3.69 -6.32
CA ILE A 41 0.97 -2.47 -5.60
C ILE A 41 -0.22 -1.63 -5.14
N ARG A 42 -1.28 -1.55 -5.96
CA ARG A 42 -2.53 -0.86 -5.61
C ARG A 42 -3.21 -1.45 -4.37
N GLN A 43 -3.45 -2.77 -4.37
CA GLN A 43 -4.11 -3.43 -3.24
C GLN A 43 -3.26 -3.31 -1.96
N GLU A 44 -1.96 -3.53 -2.06
CA GLU A 44 -1.07 -3.40 -0.90
C GLU A 44 -1.02 -1.97 -0.36
N ALA A 45 -1.10 -0.95 -1.22
CA ALA A 45 -1.15 0.45 -0.78
C ALA A 45 -2.46 0.78 -0.05
N GLU A 46 -3.59 0.18 -0.47
CA GLU A 46 -4.89 0.31 0.19
C GLU A 46 -4.89 -0.38 1.56
N VAL A 47 -4.38 -1.63 1.62
CA VAL A 47 -4.21 -2.37 2.89
C VAL A 47 -3.33 -1.58 3.85
N ARG A 48 -2.17 -1.10 3.37
CA ARG A 48 -1.24 -0.34 4.21
C ARG A 48 -1.84 0.97 4.71
N LYS A 49 -2.66 1.65 3.90
CA LYS A 49 -3.43 2.81 4.35
C LYS A 49 -4.34 2.42 5.53
N ALA A 50 -5.11 1.35 5.39
CA ALA A 50 -6.03 0.90 6.43
C ALA A 50 -5.30 0.52 7.73
N GLU A 51 -4.14 -0.14 7.64
CA GLU A 51 -3.27 -0.44 8.80
C GLU A 51 -2.86 0.84 9.54
N ILE A 52 -2.41 1.86 8.82
CA ILE A 52 -1.99 3.15 9.41
C ILE A 52 -3.19 3.84 10.08
N GLU A 53 -4.39 3.78 9.49
CA GLU A 53 -5.60 4.33 10.11
C GLU A 53 -5.94 3.61 11.42
N ILE A 54 -5.81 2.28 11.47
CA ILE A 54 -6.00 1.48 12.68
C ILE A 54 -4.94 1.83 13.73
N GLU A 55 -3.66 1.93 13.34
CA GLU A 55 -2.56 2.34 14.22
C GLU A 55 -2.85 3.71 14.85
N ARG A 56 -3.44 4.65 14.08
CA ARG A 56 -3.83 5.98 14.59
C ARG A 56 -5.01 5.94 15.56
N LEU A 57 -5.94 4.99 15.41
CA LEU A 57 -7.12 4.87 16.27
C LEU A 57 -6.85 4.12 17.59
N THR A 58 -5.77 3.35 17.64
CA THR A 58 -5.37 2.53 18.79
C THR A 58 -4.34 3.21 19.70
N GLN A 59 -3.85 4.39 19.33
CA GLN A 59 -3.00 5.28 20.13
C GLN A 59 -3.84 6.31 20.89
#